data_AF-A0A0X3PFK6-F1
#
_entry.id   AF-A0A0X3PFK6-F1
#
_cell.length_a   1.000
_cell.length_b   1.000
_cell.length_c   1.000
_cell.angle_alpha   90.00
_cell.angle_beta   90.00
_cell.angle_gamma   90.00
#
_symmetry.space_group_name_H-M   'P 1'
#
loop_
_entity.id
_entity.type
_entity.pdbx_description
1 polymer ?
#
loop_
_entity_poly.entity_id
_entity_poly.type
_entity_poly.pdbx_seq_one_letter_code
_entity_poly.pdbx_strand_id
1 'polypeptide(L)'
;MSIFILFSNLFDDFCFSQVIFFEGRKKHDLYLWMSCIPDGPSAKFLVENISTTAELKMTVNVLKYSRPILSFDPNFDNTEMPHLQLFKEMFVQTFGTPNHHPRMQPYID
;
A
#
# COMPACT_ATOMS: atom_id res chain seq x y z
N MET A 1 20.46 7.84 2.25
CA MET A 1 20.09 7.85 3.68
C MET A 1 19.29 9.11 4.08
N SER A 2 19.53 10.28 3.49
CA SER A 2 18.96 11.56 3.99
C SER A 2 17.47 11.81 3.69
N ILE A 3 16.89 11.36 2.57
CA ILE A 3 15.50 11.70 2.20
C ILE A 3 14.43 10.89 2.95
N PHE A 4 14.79 9.69 3.40
CA PHE A 4 13.86 8.74 4.01
C PHE A 4 13.65 9.04 5.51
N ILE A 5 14.71 9.38 6.24
CA ILE A 5 14.61 9.80 7.65
C ILE A 5 13.84 11.13 7.76
N LEU A 6 14.07 12.04 6.81
CA LEU A 6 13.28 13.28 6.69
C LEU A 6 11.79 13.01 6.43
N PHE A 7 11.49 11.95 5.68
CA PHE A 7 10.11 11.58 5.36
C PHE A 7 9.37 11.06 6.59
N SER A 8 9.96 10.14 7.37
CA SER A 8 9.34 9.68 8.63
C SER A 8 9.15 10.83 9.62
N ASN A 9 10.22 11.61 9.87
CA ASN A 9 10.18 12.72 10.83
C ASN A 9 9.21 13.85 10.45
N LEU A 10 8.91 14.03 9.15
CA LEU A 10 7.94 15.03 8.70
C LEU A 10 6.51 14.68 9.13
N PHE A 11 6.25 13.40 9.37
CA PHE A 11 4.90 12.89 9.63
C PHE A 11 4.67 12.42 11.07
N ASP A 12 5.70 12.44 11.92
CA ASP A 12 5.60 12.04 13.32
C ASP A 12 4.54 12.83 14.11
N ASP A 13 4.25 14.07 13.69
CA ASP A 13 3.23 14.92 14.32
C ASP A 13 1.79 14.61 13.85
N PHE A 14 1.59 13.69 12.89
CA PHE A 14 0.28 13.37 12.33
C PHE A 14 -0.27 12.02 12.83
N CYS A 15 -1.58 11.94 13.04
CA CYS A 15 -2.24 10.74 13.59
C CYS A 15 -2.49 9.60 12.58
N PHE A 16 -1.71 9.48 11.51
CA PHE A 16 -1.81 8.35 10.59
C PHE A 16 -0.66 7.36 10.80
N SER A 17 -0.97 6.08 10.63
CA SER A 17 -0.02 4.99 10.88
C SER A 17 0.73 4.52 9.63
N GLN A 18 0.22 4.85 8.44
CA GLN A 18 0.71 4.33 7.16
C GLN A 18 0.83 5.47 6.14
N VAL A 19 1.93 5.48 5.39
CA VAL A 19 2.17 6.48 4.34
C VAL A 19 2.62 5.82 3.06
N ILE A 20 2.09 6.32 1.95
CA ILE A 20 2.50 5.98 0.59
C ILE A 20 3.05 7.23 -0.09
N PHE A 21 4.22 7.11 -0.72
CA PHE A 21 4.82 8.20 -1.49
C PHE A 21 5.37 7.72 -2.84
N PHE A 22 5.06 8.48 -3.90
CA PHE A 22 5.53 8.21 -5.24
C PHE A 22 6.72 9.12 -5.58
N GLU A 23 7.89 8.51 -5.78
CA GLU A 23 9.13 9.19 -6.16
C GLU A 23 9.39 8.97 -7.65
N GLY A 24 9.07 9.97 -8.47
CA GLY A 24 9.43 9.98 -9.89
C GLY A 24 10.88 10.42 -10.09
N ARG A 25 11.70 9.60 -10.75
CA ARG A 25 13.09 9.93 -11.10
C ARG A 25 13.28 10.02 -12.61
N LYS A 26 13.97 11.09 -13.03
CA LYS A 26 14.37 11.33 -14.43
C LYS A 26 13.24 11.14 -15.47
N LYS A 27 11.98 11.30 -15.05
CA LYS A 27 10.77 11.07 -15.86
C LYS A 27 10.66 9.66 -16.47
N HIS A 28 11.40 8.68 -15.96
CA HIS A 28 11.46 7.33 -16.53
C HIS A 28 11.25 6.24 -15.47
N ASP A 29 11.78 6.44 -14.26
CA ASP A 29 11.62 5.49 -13.17
C ASP A 29 10.60 6.03 -12.17
N LEU A 30 9.66 5.18 -11.77
CA LEU A 30 8.73 5.46 -10.69
C LEU A 30 9.02 4.52 -9.53
N TYR A 31 9.27 5.09 -8.35
CA TYR A 31 9.40 4.31 -7.14
C TYR A 31 8.23 4.58 -6.20
N LEU A 32 7.73 3.52 -5.58
CA LEU A 32 6.73 3.56 -4.53
C LEU A 32 7.42 3.34 -3.19
N TRP A 33 7.27 4.30 -2.30
CA TRP A 33 7.63 4.17 -0.90
C TRP A 33 6.37 3.86 -0.10
N MET A 34 6.47 2.84 0.75
CA MET A 34 5.45 2.50 1.74
C MET A 34 6.12 2.47 3.10
N SER A 35 5.51 3.08 4.12
CA SER A 35 6.10 3.20 5.45
C SER A 35 5.04 3.12 6.53
N CYS A 36 5.31 2.29 7.53
CA CYS A 36 4.58 2.30 8.79
C CYS A 36 5.28 3.27 9.74
N ILE A 37 4.59 4.27 10.27
CA ILE A 37 5.16 5.38 11.07
C ILE A 37 4.62 5.28 12.51
N PRO A 38 5.36 5.73 13.55
CA PRO A 38 6.69 6.36 13.51
C PRO A 38 7.87 5.40 13.37
N ASP A 39 7.88 4.30 14.14
CA ASP A 39 9.03 3.39 14.23
C ASP A 39 8.83 2.07 13.45
N GLY A 40 8.05 2.11 12.37
CA GLY A 40 7.70 0.92 11.61
C GLY A 40 8.60 0.66 10.40
N PRO A 41 8.40 -0.49 9.73
CA PRO A 41 9.17 -0.85 8.54
C PRO A 41 8.81 0.04 7.36
N SER A 42 9.75 0.12 6.43
CA SER A 42 9.53 0.79 5.15
C SER A 42 10.10 -0.01 4.00
N ALA A 43 9.37 0.06 2.89
CA ALA A 43 9.67 -0.66 1.69
C ALA A 43 9.70 0.30 0.49
N LYS A 44 10.69 0.09 -0.38
CA LYS A 44 10.80 0.80 -1.66
C LYS A 44 10.60 -0.19 -2.79
N PHE A 45 9.59 0.04 -3.61
CA PHE A 45 9.28 -0.76 -4.77
C PHE A 45 9.61 0.03 -6.04
N LEU A 46 10.22 -0.64 -7.02
CA LEU A 46 10.25 -0.14 -8.39
C LEU A 46 8.90 -0.47 -9.03
N VAL A 47 8.22 0.54 -9.58
CA VAL A 47 6.92 0.36 -10.23
C VAL A 47 7.16 0.18 -11.72
N GLU A 48 6.75 -0.96 -12.24
CA GLU A 48 6.84 -1.31 -13.65
C GLU A 48 5.46 -1.62 -14.24
N ASN A 49 5.34 -1.53 -15.57
CA ASN A 49 4.16 -1.94 -16.34
C ASN A 49 2.83 -1.30 -15.88
N ILE A 50 2.82 0.01 -15.69
CA ILE A 50 1.62 0.77 -15.29
C ILE A 50 0.62 0.74 -16.46
N SER A 51 -0.61 0.32 -16.17
CA SER A 51 -1.74 0.35 -17.12
C SER A 51 -2.88 1.18 -16.56
N THR A 52 -3.61 1.88 -17.43
CA THR A 52 -4.78 2.67 -17.00
C THR A 52 -6.07 1.84 -17.00
N THR A 53 -7.04 2.23 -16.16
CA THR A 53 -8.36 1.58 -16.14
C THR A 53 -9.07 1.62 -17.50
N ALA A 54 -8.81 2.69 -18.28
CA ALA A 54 -9.34 2.85 -19.63
C ALA A 54 -8.75 1.84 -20.62
N GLU A 55 -7.44 1.57 -20.54
CA GLU A 55 -6.76 0.57 -21.37
C GLU A 55 -7.28 -0.84 -21.11
N LEU A 56 -7.49 -1.19 -19.84
CA LEU A 56 -7.95 -2.53 -19.43
C LEU A 56 -9.45 -2.76 -19.65
N LYS A 57 -10.18 -1.76 -20.17
CA LYS A 57 -11.65 -1.80 -20.38
C LYS A 57 -12.41 -2.24 -19.12
N MET A 58 -11.86 -1.93 -17.94
CA MET A 58 -12.47 -2.24 -16.66
C MET A 58 -13.67 -1.31 -16.45
N THR A 59 -14.83 -1.74 -16.94
CA THR A 59 -16.11 -1.04 -16.78
C THR A 59 -16.69 -1.48 -15.45
N VAL A 60 -16.24 -0.89 -14.35
CA VAL A 60 -16.60 -1.37 -13.02
C VAL A 60 -17.65 -0.45 -12.38
N ASN A 61 -18.74 -1.05 -11.92
CA ASN A 61 -19.69 -0.42 -11.01
C ASN A 61 -19.21 -0.62 -9.56
N VAL A 62 -18.08 -0.01 -9.19
CA VAL A 62 -17.56 -0.11 -7.81
C VAL A 62 -18.33 0.84 -6.91
N LEU A 63 -18.91 0.31 -5.83
CA LEU A 63 -19.43 1.15 -4.77
C LEU A 63 -18.28 1.84 -4.03
N LYS A 64 -18.36 3.17 -3.95
CA LYS A 64 -17.47 3.93 -3.07
C LYS A 64 -17.63 3.40 -1.64
N TYR A 65 -16.51 3.11 -0.97
CA TYR A 65 -16.46 2.52 0.38
C TYR A 65 -16.78 1.02 0.48
N SER A 66 -16.79 0.28 -0.63
CA SER A 66 -16.74 -1.18 -0.59
C SER A 66 -15.47 -1.66 0.14
N ARG A 67 -15.58 -2.75 0.89
CA ARG A 67 -14.41 -3.35 1.56
C ARG A 67 -13.49 -4.01 0.52
N PRO A 68 -12.19 -3.67 0.48
CA PRO A 68 -11.25 -4.36 -0.39
C PRO A 68 -11.01 -5.80 0.08
N ILE A 69 -10.86 -6.71 -0.89
CA ILE A 69 -10.41 -8.08 -0.63
C ILE A 69 -8.91 -8.13 -0.93
N LEU A 70 -8.12 -8.54 0.06
CA LEU A 70 -6.69 -8.78 -0.10
C LEU A 70 -6.46 -10.28 -0.24
N SER A 71 -6.03 -10.70 -1.43
CA SER A 71 -5.66 -12.09 -1.71
C SER A 71 -4.16 -12.14 -1.97
N PHE A 72 -3.45 -12.96 -1.20
CA PHE A 72 -2.01 -13.13 -1.32
C PHE A 72 -1.69 -14.52 -1.84
N ASP A 73 -0.60 -14.64 -2.57
CA ASP A 73 -0.07 -15.94 -2.98
C ASP A 73 0.41 -16.74 -1.74
N PRO A 74 0.28 -18.09 -1.71
CA PRO A 74 0.72 -18.90 -0.58
C PRO A 74 2.19 -18.71 -0.18
N ASN A 75 3.06 -18.27 -1.11
CA ASN A 75 4.45 -17.99 -0.81
C ASN A 75 4.63 -16.86 0.23
N PHE A 76 3.64 -15.98 0.42
CA PHE A 76 3.69 -14.97 1.46
C PHE A 76 3.61 -15.55 2.88
N ASP A 77 3.20 -16.80 3.04
CA ASP A 77 3.20 -17.51 4.32
C ASP A 77 4.42 -18.43 4.50
N ASN A 78 5.30 -18.53 3.49
CA ASN A 78 6.50 -19.35 3.54
C ASN A 78 7.53 -18.77 4.53
N THR A 79 7.93 -19.57 5.52
CA THR A 79 8.94 -19.21 6.53
C THR A 79 10.35 -19.00 5.98
N GLU A 80 10.66 -19.55 4.80
CA GLU A 80 11.95 -19.33 4.13
C GLU A 80 12.08 -17.91 3.55
N MET A 81 10.95 -17.20 3.39
CA MET A 81 10.88 -15.86 2.79
C MET A 81 10.23 -14.84 3.75
N PRO A 82 10.87 -14.53 4.90
CA PRO A 82 10.28 -13.67 5.94
C PRO A 82 9.98 -12.24 5.48
N HIS A 83 10.68 -11.76 4.45
CA HIS A 83 10.43 -10.44 3.86
C HIS A 83 9.03 -10.35 3.20
N LEU A 84 8.52 -11.46 2.63
CA LEU A 84 7.17 -11.50 2.08
C LEU A 84 6.12 -11.43 3.19
N GLN A 85 6.34 -12.11 4.32
CA GLN A 85 5.45 -12.02 5.48
C GLN A 85 5.36 -10.57 6.00
N LEU A 86 6.50 -9.86 6.05
CA LEU A 86 6.53 -8.45 6.40
C LEU A 86 5.72 -7.60 5.41
N PHE A 87 5.92 -7.81 4.11
CA PHE A 87 5.16 -7.09 3.09
C PHE A 87 3.65 -7.41 3.15
N LYS A 88 3.27 -8.65 3.43
CA LYS A 88 1.86 -9.04 3.65
C LYS A 88 1.25 -8.17 4.75
N GLU A 89 1.92 -8.08 5.89
CA GLU A 89 1.44 -7.28 7.02
C GLU A 89 1.38 -5.79 6.68
N MET A 90 2.40 -5.23 6.02
CA MET A 90 2.40 -3.84 5.56
C MET A 90 1.23 -3.54 4.60
N PHE A 91 0.95 -4.45 3.65
CA PHE A 91 -0.16 -4.29 2.71
C PHE A 91 -1.52 -4.41 3.40
N VAL A 92 -1.67 -5.31 4.38
CA VAL A 92 -2.89 -5.44 5.17
C VAL A 92 -3.16 -4.17 5.97
N GLN A 93 -2.14 -3.60 6.62
CA GLN A 93 -2.30 -2.36 7.38
C GLN A 93 -2.58 -1.14 6.49
N THR A 94 -1.99 -1.11 5.29
CA THR A 94 -2.11 0.03 4.37
C THR A 94 -3.41 0.03 3.58
N PHE A 95 -3.83 -1.13 3.05
CA PHE A 95 -5.00 -1.24 2.18
C PHE A 95 -6.22 -1.85 2.87
N GLY A 96 -6.06 -2.41 4.07
CA GLY A 96 -7.15 -2.95 4.86
C GLY A 96 -8.10 -1.86 5.36
N THR A 97 -9.37 -2.22 5.53
CA THR A 97 -10.36 -1.35 6.19
C THR A 97 -10.49 -1.74 7.65
N PRO A 98 -10.33 -0.81 8.62
CA PRO A 98 -10.53 -1.09 10.03
C PRO A 98 -11.91 -1.68 10.31
N ASN A 99 -11.98 -2.56 11.31
CA ASN A 99 -13.25 -3.12 11.76
C ASN A 99 -14.19 -2.00 12.22
N HIS A 100 -15.45 -2.04 11.78
CA HIS A 100 -16.49 -1.06 12.12
C HIS A 100 -16.23 0.36 11.62
N HIS A 101 -15.51 0.53 10.51
CA HIS A 101 -15.35 1.84 9.89
C HIS A 101 -16.73 2.43 9.51
N PRO A 102 -17.09 3.65 9.96
CA PRO A 102 -18.48 4.14 9.97
C PRO A 102 -19.09 4.36 8.58
N ARG A 103 -18.25 4.44 7.54
CA ARG A 103 -18.70 4.59 6.14
C ARG A 103 -18.62 3.28 5.34
N MET A 104 -18.28 2.16 5.98
CA MET A 104 -18.10 0.88 5.27
C MET A 104 -19.42 0.41 4.67
N GLN A 105 -19.37 0.03 3.40
CA GLN A 105 -20.48 -0.65 2.73
C GLN A 105 -20.15 -2.14 2.60
N PRO A 106 -21.18 -3.02 2.61
CA PRO A 106 -20.96 -4.42 2.29
C PRO A 106 -20.31 -4.54 0.92
N TYR A 107 -19.44 -5.55 0.77
CA TYR A 107 -18.91 -5.90 -0.54
C TYR A 107 -20.05 -6.40 -1.43
N ILE A 108 -20.02 -6.01 -2.71
CA ILE A 108 -20.97 -6.46 -3.73
C ILE A 108 -20.15 -7.21 -4.77
N ASP A 109 -20.55 -8.46 -5.03
CA ASP A 109 -20.07 -9.29 -6.14
C ASP A 109 -20.74 -8.89 -7.47
#